data_AF-A0A972KS46-F1
#
_entry.id   AF-A0A972KS46-F1
#
_cell.length_a   1.000
_cell.length_b   1.000
_cell.length_c   1.000
_cell.angle_alpha   90.00
_cell.angle_beta   90.00
_cell.angle_gamma   90.00
#
_symmetry.space_group_name_H-M   'P 1'
#
loop_
_entity.id
_entity.type
_entity.pdbx_description
1 polymer ?
#
loop_
_entity_poly.entity_id
_entity_poly.type
_entity_poly.pdbx_seq_one_letter_code
_entity_poly.pdbx_strand_id
1 'polypeptide(L)'
;MNEKRDQHSEQLFLTFSPDDMTLSERNHIMLGGIAPRPIALVGTISGEGYINLAPFSFYNALSANPPIVAFSPAFRGSDGSPKHTLLNILETGEFTINAVTSSMAEQVSLTSADYPAGVDEFVKAGLTRRTSEVIKPPGVAESPFIMECKLYDHQDFGGGPGSGNLILGEVVRFHVSQSIYIDGRLDPFKLDLIGRMGGEWYCRARGSALVKIARPRHTGIGIDALPYWIRTSSILAGNDLAGLAGVERLPDAEDIRRRWREYFAIDSPESPGDFDAELERGDGYKAREILVSRMKAPSPELLVLSNDLHRLCRVFLRAGDIKAAWECAWLGDAEKLEELLENM
;
A
#
# COMPACT_ATOMS: atom_id res chain seq x y z
N MET A 1 34.05 -10.77 21.73
CA MET A 1 33.59 -9.59 22.48
C MET A 1 32.64 -8.85 21.53
N ASN A 2 31.33 -9.04 21.71
CA ASN A 2 30.28 -8.56 20.82
C ASN A 2 29.96 -7.10 21.18
N GLU A 3 30.53 -6.16 20.43
CA GLU A 3 30.21 -4.74 20.54
C GLU A 3 30.12 -4.14 19.14
N LYS A 4 29.03 -4.40 18.42
CA LYS A 4 28.53 -3.44 17.44
C LYS A 4 27.02 -3.32 17.66
N ARG A 5 26.70 -2.30 18.45
CA ARG A 5 25.36 -1.77 18.70
C ARG A 5 24.64 -1.58 17.37
N ASP A 6 23.36 -1.91 17.40
CA ASP A 6 22.35 -1.62 16.40
C ASP A 6 22.59 -0.25 15.74
N GLN A 7 22.92 -0.25 14.44
CA GLN A 7 22.86 0.96 13.60
C GLN A 7 21.41 1.31 13.23
N HIS A 8 20.45 0.97 14.08
CA HIS A 8 19.19 1.69 14.08
C HIS A 8 19.49 2.94 14.90
N SER A 9 19.39 4.14 14.33
CA SER A 9 19.20 5.32 15.16
C SER A 9 18.09 4.95 16.14
N GLU A 10 18.35 4.87 17.45
CA GLU A 10 17.33 4.49 18.42
C GLU A 10 16.13 5.40 18.15
N GLN A 11 15.09 4.83 17.54
CA GLN A 11 13.91 5.59 17.23
C GLN A 11 13.32 5.93 18.59
N LEU A 12 13.38 7.21 18.96
CA LEU A 12 12.83 7.65 20.23
C LEU A 12 11.31 7.53 20.13
N PHE A 13 10.75 6.56 20.85
CA PHE A 13 9.31 6.35 20.92
C PHE A 13 8.69 7.24 21.99
N LEU A 14 7.64 7.97 21.62
CA LEU A 14 6.70 8.51 22.59
C LEU A 14 5.68 7.43 22.94
N THR A 15 5.41 7.25 24.23
CA THR A 15 4.48 6.23 24.74
C THR A 15 3.29 6.93 25.39
N PHE A 16 2.08 6.49 25.03
CA PHE A 16 0.82 7.04 25.53
C PHE A 16 -0.07 5.90 26.02
N SER A 17 -0.73 6.09 27.16
CA SER A 17 -1.83 5.23 27.60
C SER A 17 -3.15 5.81 27.09
N PRO A 18 -4.04 5.02 26.47
CA PRO A 18 -5.37 5.50 26.07
C PRO A 18 -6.21 6.04 27.23
N ASP A 19 -5.99 5.54 28.45
CA ASP A 19 -6.75 5.96 29.64
C ASP A 19 -6.39 7.39 30.07
N ASP A 20 -5.21 7.88 29.70
CA ASP A 20 -4.72 9.22 30.01
C ASP A 20 -5.07 10.25 28.92
N MET A 21 -5.86 9.86 27.92
CA MET A 21 -6.15 10.66 26.73
C MET A 21 -7.64 11.01 26.62
N THR A 22 -7.93 12.21 26.15
CA THR A 22 -9.29 12.59 25.75
C THR A 22 -9.76 11.76 24.55
N LEU A 23 -11.08 11.72 24.32
CA LEU A 23 -11.64 11.04 23.13
C LEU A 23 -11.06 11.62 21.82
N SER A 24 -10.89 12.94 21.74
CA SER A 24 -10.36 13.62 20.56
C SER A 24 -8.91 13.21 20.28
N GLU A 25 -8.06 13.18 21.31
CA GLU A 25 -6.65 12.75 21.18
C GLU A 25 -6.55 11.29 20.77
N ARG A 26 -7.35 10.40 21.40
CA ARG A 26 -7.39 8.98 21.04
C ARG A 26 -7.77 8.79 19.58
N ASN A 27 -8.82 9.48 19.15
CA ASN A 27 -9.26 9.45 17.76
C ASN A 27 -8.18 10.00 16.82
N HIS A 28 -7.53 11.10 17.16
CA HIS A 28 -6.47 11.69 16.34
C HIS A 28 -5.28 10.74 16.15
N ILE A 29 -4.75 10.16 17.23
CA ILE A 29 -3.63 9.21 17.16
C ILE A 29 -4.03 7.97 16.34
N MET A 30 -5.21 7.40 16.63
CA MET A 30 -5.68 6.20 15.94
C MET A 30 -5.85 6.42 14.44
N LEU A 31 -6.48 7.53 14.03
CA LEU A 31 -6.72 7.83 12.62
C LEU A 31 -5.49 8.37 11.87
N GLY A 32 -4.52 8.91 12.60
CA GLY A 32 -3.20 9.24 12.04
C GLY A 32 -2.38 7.99 11.76
N GLY A 33 -2.40 7.01 12.67
CA GLY A 33 -1.63 5.76 12.54
C GLY A 33 -2.27 4.70 11.64
N ILE A 34 -3.60 4.64 11.57
CA ILE A 34 -4.34 3.73 10.70
C ILE A 34 -4.74 4.50 9.44
N ALA A 35 -3.81 4.61 8.49
CA ALA A 35 -4.01 5.31 7.22
C ALA A 35 -3.09 4.74 6.12
N PRO A 36 -3.47 4.84 4.83
CA PRO A 36 -4.75 5.32 4.33
C PRO A 36 -5.89 4.33 4.58
N ARG A 37 -7.07 4.84 4.93
CA ARG A 37 -8.28 4.03 5.11
C ARG A 37 -9.16 4.09 3.88
N PRO A 38 -9.70 2.96 3.39
CA PRO A 38 -10.71 3.02 2.34
C PRO A 38 -11.97 3.71 2.86
N ILE A 39 -12.78 4.24 1.95
CA ILE A 39 -14.01 4.97 2.28
C ILE A 39 -15.20 4.16 1.75
N ALA A 40 -16.10 3.77 2.65
CA ALA A 40 -17.42 3.28 2.29
C ALA A 40 -18.35 4.47 2.13
N LEU A 41 -18.77 4.79 0.90
CA LEU A 41 -19.88 5.71 0.66
C LEU A 41 -21.18 4.91 0.66
N VAL A 42 -21.95 5.03 1.73
CA VAL A 42 -23.05 4.11 2.04
C VAL A 42 -24.40 4.73 1.72
N GLY A 43 -25.12 4.11 0.79
CA GLY A 43 -26.50 4.47 0.46
C GLY A 43 -27.49 3.62 1.25
N THR A 44 -28.49 4.25 1.86
CA THR A 44 -29.53 3.58 2.67
C THR A 44 -30.90 4.17 2.38
N ILE A 45 -31.94 3.47 2.84
CA ILE A 45 -33.31 3.98 2.86
C ILE A 45 -33.91 3.71 4.24
N SER A 46 -34.69 4.65 4.77
CA SER A 46 -35.47 4.42 6.00
C SER A 46 -36.72 3.57 5.72
N GLY A 47 -37.39 3.07 6.76
CA GLY A 47 -38.68 2.39 6.64
C GLY A 47 -39.77 3.26 6.02
N GLU A 48 -39.67 4.59 6.17
CA GLU A 48 -40.57 5.58 5.56
C GLU A 48 -40.20 5.95 4.11
N GLY A 49 -39.09 5.40 3.57
CA GLY A 49 -38.67 5.62 2.19
C GLY A 49 -37.72 6.81 1.99
N TYR A 50 -37.22 7.45 3.06
CA TYR A 50 -36.24 8.52 2.94
C TYR A 50 -34.87 7.96 2.60
N ILE A 51 -34.27 8.50 1.54
CA ILE A 51 -32.94 8.11 1.08
C ILE A 51 -31.89 8.91 1.84
N ASN A 52 -30.81 8.22 2.23
CA ASN A 52 -29.65 8.82 2.89
C ASN A 52 -28.35 8.33 2.25
N LEU A 53 -27.34 9.20 2.15
CA LEU A 53 -25.99 8.87 1.68
C LEU A 53 -24.93 9.46 2.61
N ALA A 54 -23.99 8.65 3.11
CA ALA A 54 -22.94 9.13 4.00
C ALA A 54 -21.61 8.36 3.85
N PRO A 55 -20.45 9.00 4.09
CA PRO A 55 -19.15 8.34 3.99
C PRO A 55 -18.62 7.85 5.35
N PHE A 56 -17.99 6.68 5.35
CA PHE A 56 -17.39 6.05 6.53
C PHE A 56 -15.99 5.54 6.20
N SER A 57 -14.98 5.96 6.99
CA SER A 57 -13.59 5.52 6.79
C SER A 57 -13.18 4.36 7.69
N PHE A 58 -14.04 3.89 8.59
CA PHE A 58 -13.81 2.68 9.37
C PHE A 58 -14.42 1.54 8.56
N TYR A 59 -13.75 1.12 7.48
CA TYR A 59 -14.29 0.22 6.48
C TYR A 59 -13.21 -0.78 6.00
N ASN A 60 -13.58 -2.04 5.77
CA ASN A 60 -12.73 -3.03 5.09
C ASN A 60 -13.52 -4.25 4.55
N ALA A 61 -12.87 -5.07 3.73
CA ALA A 61 -13.36 -6.41 3.39
C ALA A 61 -12.90 -7.43 4.45
N LEU A 62 -13.78 -8.36 4.86
CA LEU A 62 -13.50 -9.33 5.94
C LEU A 62 -13.52 -10.80 5.49
N SER A 63 -14.38 -11.16 4.54
CA SER A 63 -14.46 -12.53 4.02
C SER A 63 -14.76 -12.55 2.53
N ALA A 64 -14.26 -13.56 1.83
CA ALA A 64 -14.57 -13.82 0.43
C ALA A 64 -15.61 -14.94 0.24
N ASN A 65 -15.85 -15.78 1.25
CA ASN A 65 -16.83 -16.87 1.20
C ASN A 65 -17.49 -17.09 2.58
N PRO A 66 -18.71 -16.56 2.84
CA PRO A 66 -19.44 -15.64 1.95
C PRO A 66 -18.72 -14.27 1.82
N PRO A 67 -19.02 -13.47 0.79
CA PRO A 67 -18.41 -12.15 0.62
C PRO A 67 -18.93 -11.19 1.70
N ILE A 68 -18.14 -10.96 2.75
CA ILE A 68 -18.49 -10.08 3.88
C ILE A 68 -17.61 -8.84 3.88
N VAL A 69 -18.25 -7.69 4.01
CA VAL A 69 -17.60 -6.39 4.24
C VAL A 69 -18.03 -5.83 5.59
N ALA A 70 -17.24 -4.94 6.16
CA ALA A 70 -17.56 -4.30 7.42
C ALA A 70 -17.30 -2.81 7.40
N PHE A 71 -18.18 -2.05 8.01
CA PHE A 71 -17.91 -0.65 8.34
C PHE A 71 -18.51 -0.27 9.69
N SER A 72 -18.02 0.83 10.29
CA SER A 72 -18.41 1.23 11.64
C SER A 72 -18.89 2.69 11.71
N PRO A 73 -20.20 2.97 11.55
CA PRO A 73 -20.78 4.26 11.91
C PRO A 73 -20.64 4.50 13.42
N ALA A 74 -19.90 5.54 13.81
CA ALA A 74 -19.87 5.98 15.20
C ALA A 74 -21.16 6.73 15.56
N PHE A 75 -21.57 6.65 16.82
CA PHE A 75 -22.49 7.63 17.40
C PHE A 75 -21.90 9.03 17.26
N ARG A 76 -22.77 10.03 17.08
CA ARG A 76 -22.34 11.42 16.96
C ARG A 76 -21.51 11.81 18.19
N GLY A 77 -20.35 12.42 17.95
CA GLY A 77 -19.48 12.85 19.05
C GLY A 77 -20.06 14.00 19.86
N SER A 78 -20.99 14.77 19.27
CA SER A 78 -21.63 15.93 19.90
C SER A 78 -22.66 15.55 20.96
N ASP A 79 -23.55 14.59 20.66
CA ASP A 79 -24.71 14.27 21.51
C ASP A 79 -24.90 12.75 21.76
N GLY A 80 -24.05 11.89 21.18
CA GLY A 80 -24.18 10.44 21.31
C GLY A 80 -25.31 9.81 20.50
N SER A 81 -26.01 10.58 19.67
CA SER A 81 -27.12 10.04 18.87
C SER A 81 -26.63 9.16 17.71
N PRO A 82 -27.41 8.14 17.30
CA PRO A 82 -27.09 7.32 16.13
C PRO A 82 -27.17 8.13 14.83
N LYS A 83 -26.28 7.82 13.89
CA LYS A 83 -26.36 8.33 12.52
C LYS A 83 -27.54 7.69 11.78
N HIS A 84 -28.13 8.41 10.84
CA HIS A 84 -29.26 7.92 10.05
C HIS A 84 -28.95 6.60 9.32
N THR A 85 -27.74 6.46 8.76
CA THR A 85 -27.27 5.20 8.14
C THR A 85 -27.40 4.00 9.09
N LEU A 86 -27.01 4.15 10.36
CA LEU A 86 -27.12 3.07 11.35
C LEU A 86 -28.59 2.71 11.59
N LEU A 87 -29.43 3.72 11.84
CA LEU A 87 -30.87 3.52 12.06
C LEU A 87 -31.53 2.81 10.87
N ASN A 88 -31.27 3.29 9.66
CA ASN A 88 -31.82 2.74 8.43
C ASN A 88 -31.41 1.28 8.21
N ILE A 89 -30.15 0.93 8.49
CA ILE A 89 -29.66 -0.45 8.32
C ILE A 89 -30.26 -1.40 9.35
N LEU A 90 -30.36 -0.97 10.62
CA LEU A 90 -30.98 -1.78 11.66
C LEU A 90 -32.48 -1.99 11.40
N GLU A 91 -33.15 -1.02 10.78
CA GLU A 91 -34.57 -1.10 10.42
C GLU A 91 -34.82 -1.94 9.16
N THR A 92 -34.04 -1.72 8.10
CA THR A 92 -34.33 -2.27 6.77
C THR A 92 -33.45 -3.46 6.36
N GLY A 93 -32.30 -3.63 7.01
CA GLY A 93 -31.34 -4.69 6.71
C GLY A 93 -30.65 -4.58 5.36
N GLU A 94 -30.76 -3.45 4.65
CA GLU A 94 -30.23 -3.27 3.30
C GLU A 94 -29.43 -1.98 3.15
N PHE A 95 -28.35 -2.03 2.38
CA PHE A 95 -27.54 -0.85 2.05
C PHE A 95 -26.65 -1.10 0.83
N THR A 96 -26.23 -0.02 0.17
CA THR A 96 -25.16 -0.06 -0.84
C THR A 96 -23.85 0.44 -0.26
N ILE A 97 -22.72 -0.08 -0.75
CA ILE A 97 -21.40 0.53 -0.56
C ILE A 97 -20.83 0.89 -1.93
N ASN A 98 -20.44 2.15 -2.08
CA ASN A 98 -19.96 2.72 -3.34
C ASN A 98 -18.48 3.10 -3.18
N ALA A 99 -17.64 2.67 -4.11
CA ALA A 99 -16.24 3.06 -4.13
C ALA A 99 -16.08 4.54 -4.44
N VAL A 100 -15.17 5.21 -3.73
CA VAL A 100 -14.93 6.66 -3.86
C VAL A 100 -13.70 6.91 -4.71
N THR A 101 -13.87 7.60 -5.83
CA THR A 101 -12.78 8.01 -6.72
C THR A 101 -12.34 9.45 -6.45
N SER A 102 -11.16 9.82 -6.95
CA SER A 102 -10.64 11.18 -6.82
C SER A 102 -11.56 12.25 -7.41
N SER A 103 -12.35 11.94 -8.43
CA SER A 103 -13.23 12.92 -9.10
C SER A 103 -14.47 13.28 -8.28
N MET A 104 -14.87 12.44 -7.32
CA MET A 104 -16.04 12.68 -6.46
C MET A 104 -15.65 13.07 -5.02
N ALA A 105 -14.38 13.32 -4.74
CA ALA A 105 -13.86 13.55 -3.38
C ALA A 105 -14.64 14.65 -2.61
N GLU A 106 -14.83 15.81 -3.23
CA GLU A 106 -15.53 16.95 -2.62
C GLU A 106 -17.03 16.69 -2.47
N GLN A 107 -17.66 16.04 -3.46
CA GLN A 107 -19.07 15.65 -3.37
C GLN A 107 -19.28 14.69 -2.19
N VAL A 108 -18.40 13.70 -2.05
CA VAL A 108 -18.42 12.76 -0.94
C VAL A 108 -18.16 13.47 0.39
N SER A 109 -17.20 14.39 0.45
CA SER A 109 -16.97 15.22 1.63
C SER A 109 -18.24 15.96 2.05
N LEU A 110 -18.97 16.55 1.11
CA LEU A 110 -20.22 17.28 1.36
C LEU A 110 -21.34 16.38 1.94
N THR A 111 -21.41 15.10 1.55
CA THR A 111 -22.38 14.15 2.14
C THR A 111 -22.15 13.87 3.64
N SER A 112 -21.01 14.28 4.20
CA SER A 112 -20.72 14.11 5.64
C SER A 112 -21.28 15.21 6.53
N ALA A 113 -21.84 16.28 5.95
CA ALA A 113 -22.47 17.36 6.70
C ALA A 113 -23.69 16.85 7.49
N ASP A 114 -23.95 17.44 8.66
CA ASP A 114 -25.08 17.07 9.52
C ASP A 114 -26.41 17.63 8.98
N TYR A 115 -26.93 17.01 7.92
CA TYR A 115 -28.26 17.30 7.42
C TYR A 115 -29.34 16.71 8.34
N PRO A 116 -30.51 17.38 8.48
CA PRO A 116 -31.66 16.82 9.18
C PRO A 116 -32.18 15.52 8.53
N ALA A 117 -32.86 14.68 9.32
CA ALA A 117 -33.52 13.48 8.81
C ALA A 117 -34.50 13.82 7.68
N GLY A 118 -34.56 12.95 6.65
CA GLY A 118 -35.41 13.14 5.47
C GLY A 118 -34.79 14.00 4.37
N VAL A 119 -33.67 14.67 4.62
CA VAL A 119 -32.89 15.34 3.57
C VAL A 119 -32.08 14.31 2.81
N ASP A 120 -32.18 14.34 1.48
CA ASP A 120 -31.42 13.45 0.62
C ASP A 120 -30.04 14.03 0.24
N GLU A 121 -28.97 13.41 0.73
CA GLU A 121 -27.61 13.84 0.44
C GLU A 121 -27.17 13.58 -1.00
N PHE A 122 -27.81 12.68 -1.77
CA PHE A 122 -27.54 12.56 -3.21
C PHE A 122 -27.82 13.89 -3.91
N VAL A 123 -28.99 14.50 -3.65
CA VAL A 123 -29.36 15.81 -4.20
C VAL A 123 -28.43 16.91 -3.69
N LYS A 124 -28.08 16.91 -2.40
CA LYS A 124 -27.20 17.94 -1.82
C LYS A 124 -25.79 17.91 -2.40
N ALA A 125 -25.25 16.72 -2.64
CA ALA A 125 -23.91 16.53 -3.20
C ALA A 125 -23.87 16.50 -4.73
N GLY A 126 -25.04 16.56 -5.41
CA GLY A 126 -25.12 16.46 -6.87
C GLY A 126 -24.68 15.09 -7.40
N LEU A 127 -24.92 14.02 -6.62
CA LEU A 127 -24.64 12.64 -7.00
C LEU A 127 -25.89 11.98 -7.57
N THR A 128 -25.71 11.15 -8.59
CA THR A 128 -26.80 10.51 -9.30
C THR A 128 -27.12 9.16 -8.66
N ARG A 129 -28.39 8.96 -8.29
CA ARG A 129 -28.85 7.67 -7.79
C ARG A 129 -28.85 6.63 -8.92
N ARG A 130 -28.30 5.46 -8.64
CA ARG A 130 -28.38 4.26 -9.48
C ARG A 130 -29.29 3.24 -8.81
N THR A 131 -30.29 2.74 -9.53
CA THR A 131 -31.18 1.68 -9.01
C THR A 131 -30.39 0.39 -8.77
N SER A 132 -30.66 -0.23 -7.62
CA SER A 132 -30.15 -1.55 -7.22
C SER A 132 -30.99 -2.67 -7.84
N GLU A 133 -30.40 -3.85 -8.03
CA GLU A 133 -31.08 -5.00 -8.64
C GLU A 133 -31.75 -5.93 -7.62
N VAL A 134 -31.19 -6.05 -6.41
CA VAL A 134 -31.60 -7.00 -5.37
C VAL A 134 -32.19 -6.31 -4.15
N ILE A 135 -31.67 -5.15 -3.78
CA ILE A 135 -32.09 -4.38 -2.59
C ILE A 135 -32.76 -3.05 -2.97
N LYS A 136 -33.38 -2.38 -1.99
CA LYS A 136 -34.05 -1.08 -2.21
C LYS A 136 -33.12 0.14 -2.24
N PRO A 137 -32.12 0.29 -1.36
CA PRO A 137 -31.26 1.47 -1.35
C PRO A 137 -30.54 1.68 -2.68
N PRO A 138 -30.45 2.92 -3.20
CA PRO A 138 -29.74 3.19 -4.45
C PRO A 138 -28.23 3.15 -4.25
N GLY A 139 -27.50 2.84 -5.33
CA GLY A 139 -26.07 3.09 -5.47
C GLY A 139 -25.80 4.50 -6.03
N VAL A 140 -24.52 4.83 -6.22
CA VAL A 140 -24.03 6.10 -6.79
C VAL A 140 -23.55 5.85 -8.21
N ALA A 141 -24.18 6.46 -9.22
CA ALA A 141 -23.90 6.18 -10.62
C ALA A 141 -22.49 6.60 -11.06
N GLU A 142 -21.91 7.60 -10.40
CA GLU A 142 -20.54 8.06 -10.60
C GLU A 142 -19.50 7.08 -10.04
N SER A 143 -19.91 6.13 -9.18
CA SER A 143 -19.01 5.14 -8.61
C SER A 143 -18.75 4.00 -9.59
N PRO A 144 -17.49 3.63 -9.87
CA PRO A 144 -17.18 2.56 -10.81
C PRO A 144 -17.27 1.16 -10.19
N PHE A 145 -17.50 1.06 -8.88
CA PHE A 145 -17.64 -0.19 -8.14
C PHE A 145 -18.68 -0.04 -7.02
N ILE A 146 -19.75 -0.82 -7.09
CA ILE A 146 -20.87 -0.77 -6.13
C ILE A 146 -21.14 -2.18 -5.62
N MET A 147 -21.38 -2.28 -4.32
CA MET A 147 -21.84 -3.49 -3.65
C MET A 147 -23.25 -3.27 -3.13
N GLU A 148 -24.16 -4.17 -3.45
CA GLU A 148 -25.44 -4.29 -2.75
C GLU A 148 -25.24 -5.26 -1.58
N CYS A 149 -25.61 -4.83 -0.38
CA CYS A 149 -25.37 -5.57 0.84
C CYS A 149 -26.67 -5.79 1.62
N LYS A 150 -26.74 -6.96 2.27
CA LYS A 150 -27.70 -7.23 3.34
C LYS A 150 -26.98 -7.29 4.69
N LEU A 151 -27.64 -6.81 5.74
CA LEU A 151 -27.12 -6.89 7.10
C LEU A 151 -26.93 -8.36 7.48
N TYR A 152 -25.69 -8.73 7.77
CA TYR A 152 -25.30 -10.05 8.24
C TYR A 152 -25.27 -10.10 9.77
N ASP A 153 -24.65 -9.10 10.41
CA ASP A 153 -24.58 -8.96 11.86
C ASP A 153 -24.28 -7.53 12.29
N HIS A 154 -24.53 -7.21 13.57
CA HIS A 154 -24.26 -5.91 14.16
C HIS A 154 -23.75 -6.02 15.61
N GLN A 155 -22.68 -5.30 15.92
CA GLN A 155 -22.12 -5.19 17.27
C GLN A 155 -21.90 -3.71 17.67
N ASP A 156 -22.52 -3.30 18.78
CA ASP A 156 -22.26 -2.01 19.44
C ASP A 156 -21.04 -2.14 20.37
N PHE A 157 -20.13 -1.15 20.35
CA PHE A 157 -18.91 -1.13 21.17
C PHE A 157 -18.98 -0.27 22.45
N GLY A 158 -20.09 0.39 22.76
CA GLY A 158 -20.20 1.07 24.05
C GLY A 158 -21.28 2.14 24.20
N GLY A 159 -22.18 2.35 23.22
CA GLY A 159 -23.36 3.23 23.35
C GLY A 159 -23.11 4.73 23.60
N GLY A 160 -21.87 5.16 23.84
CA GLY A 160 -21.49 6.53 24.19
C GLY A 160 -21.05 7.37 23.00
N PRO A 161 -20.90 8.71 23.16
CA PRO A 161 -20.44 9.60 22.10
C PRO A 161 -19.14 9.12 21.45
N GLY A 162 -19.15 9.02 20.12
CA GLY A 162 -18.02 8.55 19.33
C GLY A 162 -17.74 7.05 19.37
N SER A 163 -18.50 6.25 20.14
CA SER A 163 -18.35 4.80 20.09
C SER A 163 -18.88 4.22 18.77
N GLY A 164 -18.19 3.20 18.27
CA GLY A 164 -18.45 2.58 16.97
C GLY A 164 -19.55 1.52 17.03
N ASN A 165 -20.17 1.28 15.88
CA ASN A 165 -21.16 0.21 15.68
C ASN A 165 -20.69 -0.63 14.50
N LEU A 166 -20.14 -1.81 14.74
CA LEU A 166 -19.68 -2.69 13.67
C LEU A 166 -20.88 -3.25 12.90
N ILE A 167 -21.01 -2.87 11.64
CA ILE A 167 -21.95 -3.44 10.69
C ILE A 167 -21.21 -4.45 9.83
N LEU A 168 -21.66 -5.70 9.84
CA LEU A 168 -21.23 -6.73 8.89
C LEU A 168 -22.28 -6.83 7.78
N GLY A 169 -21.86 -6.66 6.53
CA GLY A 169 -22.71 -6.78 5.35
C GLY A 169 -22.32 -7.95 4.48
N GLU A 170 -23.26 -8.83 4.16
CA GLU A 170 -23.09 -9.82 3.09
C GLU A 170 -23.36 -9.15 1.75
N VAL A 171 -22.38 -9.20 0.84
CA VAL A 171 -22.51 -8.66 -0.51
C VAL A 171 -23.34 -9.62 -1.36
N VAL A 172 -24.54 -9.20 -1.73
CA VAL A 172 -25.48 -9.99 -2.55
C VAL A 172 -25.39 -9.65 -4.04
N ARG A 173 -24.75 -8.53 -4.41
CA ARG A 173 -24.44 -8.17 -5.79
C ARG A 173 -23.24 -7.24 -5.90
N PHE A 174 -22.38 -7.49 -6.90
CA PHE A 174 -21.35 -6.55 -7.34
C PHE A 174 -21.76 -5.90 -8.66
N HIS A 175 -21.52 -4.59 -8.77
CA HIS A 175 -21.58 -3.85 -10.03
C HIS A 175 -20.20 -3.25 -10.31
N VAL A 176 -19.66 -3.55 -11.48
CA VAL A 176 -18.32 -3.13 -11.87
C VAL A 176 -18.38 -2.43 -13.21
N SER A 177 -17.83 -1.21 -13.31
CA SER A 177 -17.69 -0.52 -14.59
C SER A 177 -16.76 -1.30 -15.51
N GLN A 178 -17.16 -1.48 -16.77
CA GLN A 178 -16.33 -2.11 -17.79
C GLN A 178 -15.00 -1.38 -18.00
N SER A 179 -14.98 -0.06 -17.78
CA SER A 179 -13.76 0.75 -17.95
C SER A 179 -12.63 0.32 -17.01
N ILE A 180 -12.94 -0.28 -15.86
CA ILE A 180 -11.97 -0.69 -14.85
C ILE A 180 -11.78 -2.22 -14.76
N TYR A 181 -12.51 -3.01 -15.56
CA TYR A 181 -12.49 -4.47 -15.49
C TYR A 181 -11.75 -5.06 -16.70
N ILE A 182 -10.55 -5.58 -16.45
CA ILE A 182 -9.62 -6.06 -17.48
C ILE A 182 -9.25 -7.52 -17.13
N ASP A 183 -9.46 -8.44 -18.08
CA ASP A 183 -9.11 -9.86 -17.96
C ASP A 183 -9.64 -10.53 -16.68
N GLY A 184 -10.88 -10.23 -16.31
CA GLY A 184 -11.51 -10.80 -15.12
C GLY A 184 -11.10 -10.14 -13.79
N ARG A 185 -10.36 -9.03 -13.83
CA ARG A 185 -9.80 -8.35 -12.65
C ARG A 185 -10.06 -6.85 -12.67
N LEU A 186 -10.11 -6.25 -11.49
CA LEU A 186 -10.10 -4.79 -11.35
C LEU A 186 -8.69 -4.26 -11.62
N ASP A 187 -8.58 -3.28 -12.51
CA ASP A 187 -7.34 -2.56 -12.79
C ASP A 187 -7.12 -1.45 -11.73
N PRO A 188 -6.10 -1.57 -10.87
CA PRO A 188 -5.85 -0.59 -9.81
C PRO A 188 -5.50 0.81 -10.34
N PHE A 189 -4.93 0.91 -11.55
CA PHE A 189 -4.59 2.20 -12.15
C PHE A 189 -5.80 2.95 -12.70
N LYS A 190 -6.87 2.22 -13.06
CA LYS A 190 -8.12 2.80 -13.59
C LYS A 190 -9.16 3.07 -12.52
N LEU A 191 -9.06 2.40 -11.38
CA LEU A 191 -9.94 2.56 -10.23
C LEU A 191 -9.89 3.98 -9.64
N ASP A 192 -8.72 4.61 -9.59
CA ASP A 192 -8.50 5.99 -9.14
C ASP A 192 -9.09 6.31 -7.76
N LEU A 193 -9.00 5.35 -6.85
CA LEU A 193 -9.55 5.46 -5.49
C LEU A 193 -8.81 6.49 -4.65
N ILE A 194 -9.53 7.10 -3.71
CA ILE A 194 -8.94 7.89 -2.63
C ILE A 194 -9.06 7.14 -1.30
N GLY A 195 -8.06 7.34 -0.45
CA GLY A 195 -8.06 6.88 0.94
C GLY A 195 -8.09 8.07 1.89
N ARG A 196 -8.79 7.92 3.01
CA ARG A 196 -8.82 8.93 4.09
C ARG A 196 -7.59 8.77 4.98
N MET A 197 -6.94 9.88 5.29
CA MET A 197 -5.80 9.95 6.22
C MET A 197 -6.25 10.47 7.60
N GLY A 198 -5.29 10.86 8.45
CA GLY A 198 -5.58 11.64 9.65
C GLY A 198 -6.05 13.06 9.32
N GLY A 199 -6.97 13.62 10.12
CA GLY A 199 -7.52 14.95 9.89
C GLY A 199 -8.30 15.06 8.57
N GLU A 200 -8.11 16.15 7.84
CA GLU A 200 -8.78 16.47 6.57
C GLU A 200 -8.05 15.91 5.34
N TRP A 201 -6.93 15.21 5.55
CA TRP A 201 -6.08 14.75 4.46
C TRP A 201 -6.63 13.50 3.75
N TYR A 202 -6.39 13.43 2.45
CA TYR A 202 -6.69 12.29 1.60
C TYR A 202 -5.44 11.90 0.80
N CYS A 203 -5.31 10.61 0.48
CA CYS A 203 -4.34 10.12 -0.49
C CYS A 203 -5.05 9.63 -1.75
N ARG A 204 -4.46 9.87 -2.92
CA ARG A 204 -4.94 9.30 -4.18
C ARG A 204 -4.10 8.09 -4.55
N ALA A 205 -4.73 6.93 -4.72
CA ALA A 205 -4.06 5.69 -5.11
C ALA A 205 -3.87 5.64 -6.64
N ARG A 206 -2.95 6.45 -7.18
CA ARG A 206 -2.67 6.54 -8.62
C ARG A 206 -1.17 6.72 -8.91
N GLY A 207 -0.73 6.27 -10.08
CA GLY A 207 0.62 6.52 -10.59
C GLY A 207 1.68 5.84 -9.71
N SER A 208 2.70 6.60 -9.29
CA SER A 208 3.80 6.09 -8.47
C SER A 208 3.38 5.66 -7.05
N ALA A 209 2.18 6.02 -6.59
CA ALA A 209 1.64 5.51 -5.33
C ALA A 209 1.27 4.01 -5.42
N LEU A 210 1.09 3.47 -6.63
CA LEU A 210 0.83 2.06 -6.87
C LEU A 210 2.15 1.35 -7.21
N VAL A 211 2.65 0.57 -6.27
CA VAL A 211 3.88 -0.22 -6.45
C VAL A 211 3.52 -1.69 -6.53
N LYS A 212 4.01 -2.38 -7.56
CA LYS A 212 3.83 -3.83 -7.71
C LYS A 212 4.88 -4.56 -6.89
N ILE A 213 4.43 -5.22 -5.82
CA ILE A 213 5.27 -6.13 -5.03
C ILE A 213 4.86 -7.55 -5.39
N ALA A 214 5.78 -8.33 -5.95
CA ALA A 214 5.51 -9.72 -6.28
C ALA A 214 5.37 -10.53 -4.99
N ARG A 215 4.29 -11.32 -4.88
CA ARG A 215 4.18 -12.32 -3.80
C ARG A 215 5.25 -13.38 -4.00
N PRO A 216 5.95 -13.83 -2.94
CA PRO A 216 6.81 -15.00 -3.02
C PRO A 216 6.04 -16.20 -3.57
N ARG A 217 6.61 -16.90 -4.56
CA ARG A 217 6.02 -18.11 -5.15
C ARG A 217 6.58 -19.41 -4.56
N HIS A 218 7.68 -19.28 -3.83
CA HIS A 218 8.40 -20.36 -3.17
C HIS A 218 8.80 -19.88 -1.76
N THR A 219 9.22 -20.84 -0.94
CA THR A 219 9.85 -20.53 0.35
C THR A 219 11.17 -19.84 0.08
N GLY A 220 11.26 -18.54 0.41
CA GLY A 220 12.52 -17.80 0.32
C GLY A 220 13.53 -18.30 1.33
N ILE A 221 14.82 -18.07 1.09
CA ILE A 221 15.90 -18.42 2.01
C ILE A 221 15.82 -17.70 3.36
N GLY A 222 15.17 -16.53 3.43
CA GLY A 222 15.11 -15.71 4.65
C GLY A 222 16.30 -14.76 4.82
N ILE A 223 16.11 -13.65 5.53
CA ILE A 223 17.15 -12.63 5.77
C ILE A 223 18.29 -13.20 6.62
N ASP A 224 17.99 -14.13 7.52
CA ASP A 224 18.94 -14.82 8.39
C ASP A 224 19.94 -15.69 7.62
N ALA A 225 19.55 -16.19 6.44
CA ALA A 225 20.40 -16.96 5.53
C ALA A 225 21.20 -16.11 4.53
N LEU A 226 21.01 -14.78 4.51
CA LEU A 226 21.81 -13.89 3.67
C LEU A 226 23.27 -13.89 4.12
N PRO A 227 24.24 -13.82 3.19
CA PRO A 227 25.63 -13.62 3.53
C PRO A 227 25.84 -12.40 4.43
N TYR A 228 26.80 -12.51 5.35
CA TYR A 228 27.02 -11.52 6.41
C TYR A 228 27.18 -10.09 5.85
N TRP A 229 28.03 -9.91 4.83
CA TRP A 229 28.31 -8.60 4.22
C TRP A 229 27.10 -7.96 3.53
N ILE A 230 26.17 -8.78 3.00
CA ILE A 230 24.90 -8.29 2.44
C ILE A 230 23.99 -7.84 3.59
N ARG A 231 23.84 -8.69 4.62
CA ARG A 231 22.95 -8.44 5.76
C ARG A 231 23.38 -7.24 6.61
N THR A 232 24.68 -6.95 6.69
CA THR A 232 25.23 -5.82 7.46
C THR A 232 25.62 -4.64 6.57
N SER A 233 25.15 -4.60 5.33
CA SER A 233 25.37 -3.45 4.44
C SER A 233 24.80 -2.18 5.05
N SER A 234 25.55 -1.08 5.02
CA SER A 234 25.06 0.25 5.38
C SER A 234 24.23 0.90 4.26
N ILE A 235 24.17 0.27 3.08
CA ILE A 235 23.50 0.77 1.88
C ILE A 235 22.15 0.09 1.65
N LEU A 236 22.06 -1.23 1.89
CA LEU A 236 20.85 -2.02 1.68
C LEU A 236 19.91 -1.88 2.88
N ALA A 237 18.68 -1.41 2.63
CA ALA A 237 17.65 -1.31 3.66
C ALA A 237 16.94 -2.67 3.87
N GLY A 238 16.15 -2.80 4.94
CA GLY A 238 15.40 -4.03 5.22
C GLY A 238 14.51 -4.51 4.07
N ASN A 239 13.95 -3.60 3.28
CA ASN A 239 13.19 -3.94 2.08
C ASN A 239 14.07 -4.54 0.97
N ASP A 240 15.29 -4.05 0.80
CA ASP A 240 16.24 -4.56 -0.19
C ASP A 240 16.71 -5.97 0.22
N LEU A 241 17.00 -6.17 1.50
CA LEU A 241 17.35 -7.48 2.07
C LEU A 241 16.22 -8.49 1.89
N ALA A 242 14.96 -8.08 2.14
CA ALA A 242 13.80 -8.94 1.89
C ALA A 242 13.66 -9.32 0.42
N GLY A 243 13.95 -8.39 -0.51
CA GLY A 243 13.96 -8.66 -1.95
C GLY A 243 15.00 -9.72 -2.35
N LEU A 244 16.21 -9.65 -1.79
CA LEU A 244 17.26 -10.64 -2.02
C LEU A 244 16.91 -12.00 -1.38
N ALA A 245 16.43 -11.98 -0.14
CA ALA A 245 16.07 -13.17 0.64
C ALA A 245 14.86 -13.95 0.07
N GLY A 246 14.14 -13.38 -0.89
CA GLY A 246 12.98 -13.99 -1.52
C GLY A 246 13.30 -15.14 -2.47
N VAL A 247 14.57 -15.43 -2.78
CA VAL A 247 14.98 -16.54 -3.65
C VAL A 247 14.83 -17.91 -2.98
N GLU A 248 14.53 -18.95 -3.75
CA GLU A 248 14.34 -20.33 -3.26
C GLU A 248 15.62 -20.95 -2.68
N ARG A 249 16.77 -20.60 -3.28
CA ARG A 249 18.10 -21.02 -2.83
C ARG A 249 19.09 -19.91 -3.09
N LEU A 250 20.18 -19.89 -2.32
CA LEU A 250 21.29 -18.98 -2.56
C LEU A 250 21.78 -19.15 -4.01
N PRO A 251 22.01 -18.06 -4.74
CA PRO A 251 22.63 -18.13 -6.05
C PRO A 251 24.01 -18.78 -5.97
N ASP A 252 24.35 -19.51 -7.03
CA ASP A 252 25.68 -20.11 -7.15
C ASP A 252 26.73 -19.02 -7.32
N ALA A 253 27.72 -19.00 -6.42
CA ALA A 253 28.78 -18.02 -6.39
C ALA A 253 29.68 -18.08 -7.64
N GLU A 254 29.97 -19.27 -8.16
CA GLU A 254 30.80 -19.42 -9.35
C GLU A 254 30.05 -18.97 -10.60
N ASP A 255 28.73 -19.21 -10.64
CA ASP A 255 27.90 -18.68 -11.73
C ASP A 255 27.85 -17.14 -11.72
N ILE A 256 27.83 -16.51 -10.54
CA ILE A 256 27.94 -15.05 -10.42
C ILE A 256 29.31 -14.58 -10.94
N ARG A 257 30.41 -15.17 -10.47
CA ARG A 257 31.77 -14.80 -10.91
C ARG A 257 31.92 -14.95 -12.42
N ARG A 258 31.49 -16.08 -12.98
CA ARG A 258 31.54 -16.35 -14.43
C ARG A 258 30.84 -15.26 -15.22
N ARG A 259 29.63 -14.86 -14.82
CA ARG A 259 28.86 -13.79 -15.49
C ARG A 259 29.58 -12.45 -15.45
N TRP A 260 30.19 -12.10 -14.32
CA TRP A 260 30.99 -10.88 -14.24
C TRP A 260 32.22 -10.95 -15.15
N ARG A 261 32.99 -12.04 -15.15
CA ARG A 261 34.14 -12.23 -16.07
C ARG A 261 33.72 -12.07 -17.53
N GLU A 262 32.60 -12.68 -17.92
CA GLU A 262 32.02 -12.55 -19.26
C GLU A 262 31.69 -11.08 -19.58
N TYR A 263 31.11 -10.35 -18.64
CA TYR A 263 30.78 -8.93 -18.82
C TYR A 263 32.04 -8.05 -18.95
N PHE A 264 33.08 -8.33 -18.18
CA PHE A 264 34.35 -7.62 -18.24
C PHE A 264 35.12 -7.87 -19.55
N ALA A 265 35.02 -9.08 -20.10
CA ALA A 265 35.66 -9.47 -21.35
C ALA A 265 35.04 -8.80 -22.59
N ILE A 266 33.85 -8.20 -22.47
CA ILE A 266 33.27 -7.39 -23.53
C ILE A 266 34.12 -6.11 -23.67
N ASP A 267 34.68 -5.92 -24.86
CA ASP A 267 35.37 -4.69 -25.25
C ASP A 267 34.32 -3.60 -25.50
N SER A 268 33.83 -3.04 -24.40
CA SER A 268 32.89 -1.92 -24.42
C SER A 268 33.68 -0.62 -24.49
N PRO A 269 33.36 0.31 -25.42
CA PRO A 269 33.94 1.64 -25.39
C PRO A 269 33.71 2.27 -24.01
N GLU A 270 34.66 3.07 -23.54
CA GLU A 270 34.49 3.86 -22.32
C GLU A 270 33.10 4.50 -22.35
N SER A 271 32.33 4.31 -21.30
CA SER A 271 31.01 4.91 -21.16
C SER A 271 31.16 6.16 -20.28
N PRO A 272 31.53 7.34 -20.85
CA PRO A 272 31.50 8.57 -20.09
C PRO A 272 30.06 8.82 -19.66
N GLY A 273 29.83 8.83 -18.35
CA GLY A 273 28.49 8.93 -17.81
C GLY A 273 28.54 9.17 -16.31
N ASP A 274 27.47 9.80 -15.82
CA ASP A 274 27.28 10.05 -14.41
C ASP A 274 26.52 8.86 -13.80
N PHE A 275 27.24 8.05 -13.00
CA PHE A 275 26.68 6.89 -12.33
C PHE A 275 25.47 7.25 -11.47
N ASP A 276 25.53 8.36 -10.75
CA ASP A 276 24.45 8.77 -9.84
C ASP A 276 23.21 9.17 -10.64
N ALA A 277 23.40 9.87 -11.76
CA ALA A 277 22.30 10.22 -12.66
C ALA A 277 21.60 8.99 -13.25
N GLU A 278 22.34 7.92 -13.60
CA GLU A 278 21.72 6.69 -14.10
C GLU A 278 21.01 5.89 -13.00
N LEU A 279 21.55 5.88 -11.78
CA LEU A 279 20.85 5.29 -10.62
C LEU A 279 19.52 6.01 -10.33
N GLU A 280 19.49 7.34 -10.46
CA GLU A 280 18.28 8.15 -10.29
C GLU A 280 17.23 7.89 -11.37
N ARG A 281 17.67 7.70 -12.63
CA ARG A 281 16.80 7.30 -13.74
C ARG A 281 16.29 5.86 -13.62
N GLY A 282 16.95 5.04 -12.81
CA GLY A 282 16.66 3.62 -12.67
C GLY A 282 17.24 2.76 -13.80
N ASP A 283 18.20 3.27 -14.58
CA ASP A 283 18.89 2.51 -15.62
C ASP A 283 20.07 1.73 -15.02
N GLY A 284 19.75 0.59 -14.39
CA GLY A 284 20.74 -0.27 -13.76
C GLY A 284 21.78 -0.81 -14.75
N TYR A 285 21.42 -1.01 -16.01
CA TYR A 285 22.34 -1.54 -17.02
C TYR A 285 23.37 -0.49 -17.44
N LYS A 286 22.93 0.74 -17.69
CA LYS A 286 23.85 1.86 -17.98
C LYS A 286 24.74 2.19 -16.78
N ALA A 287 24.17 2.20 -15.57
CA ALA A 287 24.95 2.39 -14.34
C ALA A 287 26.01 1.29 -14.16
N ARG A 288 25.69 0.03 -14.50
CA ARG A 288 26.65 -1.09 -14.47
C ARG A 288 27.80 -0.90 -15.46
N GLU A 289 27.55 -0.41 -16.68
CA GLU A 289 28.61 -0.11 -17.66
C GLU A 289 29.61 0.94 -17.14
N ILE A 290 29.09 2.01 -16.53
CA ILE A 290 29.92 3.06 -15.92
C ILE A 290 30.74 2.48 -14.77
N LEU A 291 30.12 1.68 -13.91
CA LEU A 291 30.79 1.06 -12.76
C LEU A 291 31.91 0.11 -13.19
N VAL A 292 31.68 -0.70 -14.23
CA VAL A 292 32.71 -1.58 -14.81
C VAL A 292 33.88 -0.78 -15.38
N SER A 293 33.62 0.37 -15.99
CA SER A 293 34.69 1.26 -16.47
C SER A 293 35.57 1.77 -15.31
N ARG A 294 34.96 2.08 -14.15
CA ARG A 294 35.69 2.45 -12.91
C ARG A 294 36.50 1.28 -12.35
N MET A 295 35.97 0.06 -12.43
CA MET A 295 36.66 -1.16 -11.97
C MET A 295 37.91 -1.47 -12.80
N LYS A 296 37.91 -1.12 -14.09
CA LYS A 296 39.07 -1.29 -15.00
C LYS A 296 40.16 -0.22 -14.82
N ALA A 297 39.97 0.77 -13.94
CA ALA A 297 40.95 1.83 -13.71
C ALA A 297 42.25 1.26 -13.08
N PRO A 298 43.43 1.86 -13.30
CA PRO A 298 44.71 1.33 -12.79
C PRO A 298 44.81 1.18 -11.26
N SER A 299 44.04 1.96 -10.50
CA SER A 299 43.98 1.91 -9.04
C SER A 299 42.54 2.11 -8.58
N PRO A 300 41.71 1.07 -8.62
CA PRO A 300 40.30 1.17 -8.26
C PRO A 300 40.13 1.28 -6.75
N GLU A 301 39.30 2.22 -6.29
CA GLU A 301 38.94 2.36 -4.88
C GLU A 301 37.90 1.29 -4.49
N LEU A 302 38.37 0.11 -4.07
CA LEU A 302 37.53 -1.08 -3.81
C LEU A 302 36.35 -0.81 -2.87
N LEU A 303 36.53 -0.03 -1.80
CA LEU A 303 35.45 0.28 -0.87
C LEU A 303 34.34 1.13 -1.51
N VAL A 304 34.71 2.07 -2.38
CA VAL A 304 33.76 2.90 -3.13
C VAL A 304 32.98 2.03 -4.11
N LEU A 305 33.68 1.17 -4.85
CA LEU A 305 33.05 0.23 -5.79
C LEU A 305 32.13 -0.78 -5.09
N SER A 306 32.53 -1.28 -3.93
CA SER A 306 31.72 -2.16 -3.08
C SER A 306 30.40 -1.50 -2.68
N ASN A 307 30.44 -0.24 -2.26
CA ASN A 307 29.24 0.53 -1.93
C ASN A 307 28.38 0.81 -3.17
N ASP A 308 29.00 1.18 -4.29
CA ASP A 308 28.30 1.44 -5.55
C ASP A 308 27.61 0.17 -6.10
N LEU A 309 28.19 -1.02 -5.89
CA LEU A 309 27.54 -2.29 -6.19
C LEU A 309 26.27 -2.51 -5.37
N HIS A 310 26.28 -2.18 -4.07
CA HIS A 310 25.06 -2.24 -3.26
C HIS A 310 24.04 -1.17 -3.68
N ARG A 311 24.47 0.02 -4.10
CA ARG A 311 23.56 1.06 -4.64
C ARG A 311 22.91 0.60 -5.94
N LEU A 312 23.68 -0.05 -6.81
CA LEU A 312 23.21 -0.64 -8.06
C LEU A 312 22.25 -1.82 -7.82
N CYS A 313 22.53 -2.67 -6.83
CA CYS A 313 21.63 -3.74 -6.40
C CYS A 313 20.20 -3.21 -6.14
N ARG A 314 20.06 -2.07 -5.45
CA ARG A 314 18.76 -1.44 -5.16
C ARG A 314 18.01 -1.01 -6.44
N VAL A 315 18.72 -0.65 -7.50
CA VAL A 315 18.10 -0.33 -8.79
C VAL A 315 17.55 -1.60 -9.44
N PHE A 316 18.32 -2.68 -9.48
CA PHE A 316 17.85 -3.95 -10.04
C PHE A 316 16.68 -4.56 -9.25
N LEU A 317 16.70 -4.47 -7.91
CA LEU A 317 15.57 -4.91 -7.08
C LEU A 317 14.29 -4.13 -7.41
N ARG A 318 14.38 -2.81 -7.57
CA ARG A 318 13.23 -1.97 -7.97
C ARG A 318 12.71 -2.29 -9.38
N ALA A 319 13.60 -2.68 -10.28
CA ALA A 319 13.24 -3.17 -11.62
C ALA A 319 12.69 -4.61 -11.63
N GLY A 320 12.76 -5.32 -10.50
CA GLY A 320 12.38 -6.73 -10.40
C GLY A 320 13.40 -7.72 -10.99
N ASP A 321 14.61 -7.26 -11.32
CA ASP A 321 15.70 -8.10 -11.81
C ASP A 321 16.50 -8.67 -10.64
N ILE A 322 15.92 -9.70 -10.02
CA ILE A 322 16.50 -10.36 -8.84
C ILE A 322 17.87 -10.98 -9.17
N LYS A 323 18.07 -11.43 -10.41
CA LYS A 323 19.32 -12.08 -10.83
C LYS A 323 20.46 -11.06 -10.87
N ALA A 324 20.26 -9.91 -11.51
CA ALA A 324 21.26 -8.84 -11.55
C ALA A 324 21.46 -8.21 -10.16
N ALA A 325 20.40 -8.09 -9.36
CA ALA A 325 20.52 -7.63 -7.98
C ALA A 325 21.47 -8.50 -7.15
N TRP A 326 21.34 -9.84 -7.26
CA TRP A 326 22.24 -10.77 -6.58
C TRP A 326 23.68 -10.73 -7.09
N GLU A 327 23.89 -10.53 -8.40
CA GLU A 327 25.24 -10.32 -8.96
C GLU A 327 25.94 -9.13 -8.30
N CYS A 328 25.22 -8.02 -8.11
CA CYS A 328 25.78 -6.81 -7.49
C CYS A 328 25.92 -6.96 -5.97
N ALA A 329 24.91 -7.53 -5.28
CA ALA A 329 24.95 -7.73 -3.83
C ALA A 329 26.11 -8.65 -3.41
N TRP A 330 26.36 -9.71 -4.18
CA TRP A 330 27.43 -10.66 -3.91
C TRP A 330 28.82 -10.04 -4.03
N LEU A 331 29.08 -9.26 -5.09
CA LEU A 331 30.36 -8.56 -5.29
C LEU A 331 30.49 -7.27 -4.48
N GLY A 332 29.44 -6.81 -3.81
CA GLY A 332 29.54 -5.69 -2.87
C GLY A 332 30.25 -6.06 -1.55
N ASP A 333 31.08 -7.10 -1.58
CA ASP A 333 32.10 -7.42 -0.60
C ASP A 333 33.46 -7.09 -1.21
N ALA A 334 34.24 -6.24 -0.54
CA ALA A 334 35.49 -5.72 -1.10
C ALA A 334 36.51 -6.83 -1.37
N GLU A 335 36.59 -7.87 -0.53
CA GLU A 335 37.52 -8.99 -0.71
C GLU A 335 37.13 -9.82 -1.94
N LYS A 336 35.83 -10.07 -2.14
CA LYS A 336 35.34 -10.77 -3.35
C LYS A 336 35.54 -9.96 -4.62
N LEU A 337 35.39 -8.64 -4.55
CA LEU A 337 35.66 -7.77 -5.67
C LEU A 337 37.14 -7.77 -6.04
N GLU A 338 38.03 -7.70 -5.05
CA GLU A 338 39.48 -7.81 -5.23
C GLU A 338 39.85 -9.16 -5.86
N GLU A 339 39.35 -10.28 -5.31
CA GLU A 339 39.56 -11.63 -5.86
C GLU A 339 39.15 -11.70 -7.34
N LEU A 340 38.03 -11.07 -7.70
CA LEU A 340 37.58 -11.06 -9.08
C LEU A 340 38.53 -10.27 -9.99
N LEU A 341 38.96 -9.08 -9.56
CA LEU A 341 39.81 -8.19 -10.36
C LEU A 341 41.24 -8.72 -10.52
N GLU A 342 41.78 -9.42 -9.52
CA GLU A 342 43.10 -10.07 -9.61
C GLU A 342 43.12 -11.26 -10.58
N ASN A 343 41.97 -11.91 -10.78
CA ASN A 343 41.81 -13.09 -11.64
C ASN A 343 41.31 -12.76 -13.06
N MET A 344 41.40 -11.49 -13.46
CA MET A 344 41.04 -10.98 -14.80
C MET A 344 42.27 -10.66 -15.64
#